data_AF-A0A920VL55-F1
#
_entry.id   AF-A0A920VL55-F1
#
_cell.length_a   1.000
_cell.length_b   1.000
_cell.length_c   1.000
_cell.angle_alpha   90.00
_cell.angle_beta   90.00
_cell.angle_gamma   90.00
#
_symmetry.space_group_name_H-M   'P 1'
#
loop_
_entity.id
_entity.type
_entity.pdbx_description
1 polymer ?
#
loop_
_entity_poly.entity_id
_entity_poly.type
_entity_poly.pdbx_seq_one_letter_code
_entity_poly.pdbx_strand_id
1 'polypeptide(L)' 'MLSGKTAVILGYGDVGKGCAQALKSQGARVVVAEIDPICALQA' A
#
# COMPACT_ATOMS: atom_id res chain seq x y z
N MET A 1 -4.18 -3.43 16.22
CA MET A 1 -4.80 -2.09 16.13
C MET A 1 -4.42 -1.40 14.82
N LEU A 2 -4.90 -1.91 13.68
CA LEU A 2 -4.67 -1.32 12.35
C LEU A 2 -5.94 -1.32 11.49
N SER A 3 -6.87 -2.25 11.75
CA SER A 3 -8.20 -2.27 11.15
C SER A 3 -8.90 -0.91 11.23
N GLY A 4 -9.40 -0.43 10.08
CA GLY A 4 -10.10 0.85 9.94
C GLY A 4 -9.21 2.09 9.93
N LYS A 5 -7.89 1.98 10.16
CA LYS A 5 -6.96 3.11 9.99
C LYS A 5 -6.56 3.26 8.53
N THR A 6 -6.31 4.50 8.11
CA THR A 6 -5.71 4.80 6.81
C THR A 6 -4.20 4.76 6.91
N ALA A 7 -3.54 4.04 6.01
CA ALA A 7 -2.09 3.98 5.90
C ALA A 7 -1.69 4.41 4.48
N VAL A 8 -0.74 5.35 4.39
CA VAL A 8 -0.17 5.81 3.12
C VAL A 8 1.18 5.14 2.93
N ILE A 9 1.36 4.49 1.78
CA ILE A 9 2.63 3.88 1.37
C ILE A 9 3.22 4.73 0.25
N LEU A 10 4.48 5.12 0.40
CA LEU A 10 5.23 5.88 -0.60
C LEU A 10 6.13 4.89 -1.36
N GLY A 11 5.71 4.51 -2.57
CA GLY A 11 6.37 3.51 -3.41
C GLY A 11 5.64 2.16 -3.49
N TYR A 12 5.63 1.54 -4.66
CA TYR A 12 4.96 0.27 -4.97
C TYR A 12 5.86 -0.72 -5.73
N GLY A 13 7.16 -0.67 -5.47
CA GLY A 13 8.09 -1.76 -5.78
C GLY A 13 7.86 -3.00 -4.90
N ASP A 14 8.80 -3.95 -4.88
CA ASP A 14 8.63 -5.23 -4.17
C ASP A 14 8.33 -5.06 -2.67
N VAL A 15 9.04 -4.14 -2.01
CA VAL A 15 8.81 -3.81 -0.60
C VAL A 15 7.42 -3.19 -0.41
N GLY A 16 7.04 -2.22 -1.26
CA GLY A 16 5.76 -1.53 -1.19
C GLY A 16 4.57 -2.48 -1.36
N LYS A 17 4.67 -3.44 -2.28
CA LYS A 17 3.69 -4.52 -2.48
C LYS A 17 3.52 -5.38 -1.24
N GLY A 18 4.62 -5.81 -0.64
CA GLY A 18 4.60 -6.57 0.62
C GLY A 18 3.96 -5.78 1.77
N CYS A 19 4.32 -4.49 1.91
CA CYS A 19 3.73 -3.59 2.90
C CYS A 19 2.22 -3.42 2.69
N ALA A 20 1.78 -3.21 1.44
CA ALA A 20 0.36 -3.03 1.11
C ALA A 20 -0.45 -4.29 1.44
N GLN A 21 0.06 -5.46 1.07
CA GLN A 21 -0.59 -6.74 1.38
C GLN A 21 -0.69 -6.98 2.89
N ALA A 22 0.38 -6.72 3.64
CA ALA A 22 0.42 -6.91 5.09
C ALA A 22 -0.48 -5.92 5.84
N LEU A 23 -0.60 -4.68 5.38
CA LEU A 23 -1.49 -3.69 6.01
C LEU A 23 -2.96 -3.96 5.66
N LYS A 24 -3.25 -4.35 4.43
CA LYS A 24 -4.60 -4.72 3.99
C LYS A 24 -5.10 -5.96 4.72
N SER A 25 -4.26 -6.97 4.94
CA SER A 25 -4.63 -8.18 5.70
C SER A 25 -4.94 -7.89 7.18
N GLN A 26 -4.39 -6.79 7.71
CA GLN A 26 -4.68 -6.29 9.06
C GLN A 26 -5.89 -5.34 9.12
N GLY A 27 -6.62 -5.18 8.00
CA GLY A 27 -7.85 -4.39 7.90
C GLY A 27 -7.63 -2.89 7.70
N ALA A 28 -6.40 -2.44 7.44
CA ALA A 28 -6.14 -1.03 7.16
C ALA A 28 -6.68 -0.64 5.77
N ARG A 29 -7.11 0.62 5.63
CA ARG A 29 -7.36 1.24 4.33
C ARG A 29 -6.03 1.76 3.77
N VAL A 30 -5.48 1.04 2.80
CA VAL A 30 -4.20 1.39 2.19
C VAL A 30 -4.40 2.36 1.03
N VAL A 31 -3.57 3.40 1.00
CA VAL A 31 -3.44 4.34 -0.12
C VAL A 31 -1.97 4.34 -0.53
N VAL A 32 -1.69 4.31 -1.83
CA VAL A 32 -0.32 4.27 -2.36
C VAL A 32 -0.06 5.54 -3.15
N ALA A 33 1.13 6.12 -2.99
CA ALA A 33 1.66 7.15 -3.86
C ALA A 33 2.87 6.58 -4.62
N GLU A 34 2.86 6.69 -5.94
CA GLU A 34 3.95 6.26 -6.81
C GLU A 34 4.21 7.28 -7.92
N ILE A 35 5.47 7.40 -8.28
CA ILE A 35 5.95 8.17 -9.43
C ILE A 35 5.99 7.31 -10.70
N ASP A 36 6.21 6.00 -10.56
CA ASP A 36 6.21 5.09 -11.71
C ASP A 36 4.76 4.74 -12.09
N PRO A 37 4.31 5.06 -13.32
CA PRO A 37 2.92 4.85 -13.72
C PRO A 37 2.54 3.38 -13.84
N ILE A 38 3.48 2.48 -14.12
CA ILE A 38 3.24 1.04 -14.19
C ILE A 38 3.01 0.50 -12.79
N CYS A 39 3.88 0.86 -11.85
CA CYS A 39 3.70 0.47 -10.45
C CYS A 39 2.44 1.09 -9.84
N ALA A 40 2.12 2.34 -10.17
CA ALA A 40 0.89 3.00 -9.73
C ALA A 40 -0.38 2.31 -10.23
N LEU A 41 -0.39 1.79 -11.47
CA LEU A 41 -1.52 1.04 -12.02
C LEU A 41 -1.73 -0.32 -11.33
N GLN A 42 -0.69 -0.89 -10.72
CA GLN A 42 -0.75 -2.16 -9.99
C GLN A 42 -1.26 -2.03 -8.55
N ALA A 43 -1.25 -0.82 -7.99
CA ALA A 43 -1.52 -0.54 -6.57
C ALA A 43 -3.00 -0.54 -6.20
#